data_AF-A0A9W4T492-F1
#
_entry.id   AF-A0A9W4T492-F1
#
_cell.length_a   1.000
_cell.length_b   1.000
_cell.length_c   1.000
_cell.angle_alpha   90.00
_cell.angle_beta   90.00
_cell.angle_gamma   90.00
#
_symmetry.space_group_name_H-M   'P 1'
#
loop_
_entity.id
_entity.type
_entity.pdbx_description
1 polymer ?
#
loop_
_entity_poly.entity_id
_entity_poly.type
_entity_poly.pdbx_seq_one_letter_code
_entity_poly.pdbx_strand_id
1 'polypeptide(L)'
;MYNTGEPEMNEPVIKDALKTIFPEASKEKIQIYETQIVQEDDPVLIITPNANWINQHGIQAYNSVMDRFATEGLRNNICRDKNSRCLFHFREGHELMTVRDAIYQSSAHAFYIPTNLQAFIPGCQMFPIGEAWILTKTSLQNSDFYQDERFFIDS
;
A
#
# COMPACT_ATOMS: atom_id res chain seq x y z
N MET A 1 -13.25 -39.03 -13.68
CA MET A 1 -13.08 -37.67 -14.22
C MET A 1 -12.87 -36.76 -13.01
N TYR A 2 -11.63 -36.34 -12.76
CA TYR A 2 -11.35 -35.39 -11.68
C TYR A 2 -11.68 -34.00 -12.21
N ASN A 3 -12.60 -33.33 -11.53
CA ASN A 3 -12.98 -31.95 -11.81
C ASN A 3 -11.77 -31.08 -11.42
N THR A 4 -10.95 -30.69 -12.39
CA THR A 4 -9.87 -29.71 -12.21
C THR A 4 -10.47 -28.31 -12.28
N GLY A 5 -11.39 -28.01 -11.36
CA GLY A 5 -11.72 -26.63 -11.06
C GLY A 5 -10.52 -26.04 -10.36
N GLU A 6 -9.84 -25.09 -11.00
CA GLU A 6 -8.89 -24.23 -10.29
C GLU A 6 -9.59 -23.67 -9.05
N PRO A 7 -8.97 -23.71 -7.86
CA PRO A 7 -9.61 -23.22 -6.66
C PRO A 7 -9.80 -21.71 -6.83
N GLU A 8 -11.04 -21.28 -7.06
CA GLU A 8 -11.48 -19.90 -6.94
C GLU A 8 -11.06 -19.43 -5.53
N MET A 9 -9.95 -18.71 -5.43
CA MET A 9 -9.65 -17.93 -4.22
C MET A 9 -10.86 -17.04 -3.95
N ASN A 10 -11.12 -16.71 -2.68
CA ASN A 10 -12.27 -15.91 -2.23
C ASN A 10 -12.30 -14.47 -2.82
N GLU A 11 -12.54 -14.35 -4.13
CA GLU A 11 -12.80 -13.15 -4.90
C GLU A 11 -13.83 -12.22 -4.21
N PRO A 12 -14.93 -12.73 -3.59
CA PRO A 12 -15.89 -11.86 -2.91
C PRO A 12 -15.26 -11.04 -1.78
N VAL A 13 -14.32 -11.64 -1.03
CA VAL A 13 -13.70 -11.01 0.15
C VAL A 13 -12.72 -9.92 -0.27
N ILE A 14 -11.89 -10.18 -1.29
CA ILE A 14 -10.95 -9.19 -1.82
C ILE A 14 -11.72 -8.02 -2.44
N LYS A 15 -12.76 -8.31 -3.21
CA LYS A 15 -13.60 -7.28 -3.84
C LYS A 15 -14.27 -6.38 -2.80
N ASP A 16 -14.80 -6.96 -1.73
CA ASP A 16 -15.46 -6.20 -0.68
C ASP A 16 -14.46 -5.40 0.16
N ALA A 17 -13.29 -5.96 0.47
CA ALA A 17 -12.19 -5.22 1.09
C ALA A 17 -11.77 -4.01 0.24
N LEU A 18 -11.61 -4.18 -1.07
CA LEU A 18 -11.24 -3.10 -1.98
C LEU A 18 -12.31 -1.99 -2.03
N LYS A 19 -13.60 -2.31 -1.92
CA LYS A 19 -14.67 -1.30 -1.82
C LYS A 19 -14.64 -0.56 -0.48
N THR A 20 -14.23 -1.24 0.59
CA THR A 20 -14.03 -0.58 1.89
C THR A 20 -12.84 0.37 1.84
N ILE A 21 -11.73 -0.05 1.23
CA ILE A 21 -10.48 0.74 1.15
C ILE A 21 -10.62 1.89 0.13
N PHE A 22 -11.31 1.66 -0.99
CA PHE A 22 -11.50 2.64 -2.06
C PHE A 22 -13.01 2.86 -2.34
N PRO A 23 -13.76 3.49 -1.42
CA PRO A 23 -15.21 3.66 -1.57
C PRO A 23 -15.60 4.48 -2.81
N GLU A 24 -14.73 5.38 -3.26
CA GLU A 24 -14.93 6.25 -4.42
C GLU A 24 -14.42 5.64 -5.75
N ALA A 25 -13.82 4.45 -5.74
CA ALA A 25 -13.33 3.82 -6.96
C ALA A 25 -14.47 3.23 -7.80
N SER A 26 -14.36 3.35 -9.12
CA SER A 26 -15.33 2.74 -10.04
C SER A 26 -15.25 1.21 -9.99
N LYS A 27 -16.32 0.53 -10.42
CA LYS A 27 -16.35 -0.94 -10.47
C LYS A 27 -15.25 -1.51 -11.34
N GLU A 28 -14.95 -0.87 -12.47
CA GLU A 28 -13.88 -1.27 -13.38
C GLU A 28 -12.50 -1.16 -12.69
N LYS A 29 -12.30 -0.09 -11.91
CA LYS A 29 -11.06 0.12 -11.16
C LYS A 29 -10.89 -0.91 -10.03
N ILE A 30 -11.96 -1.22 -9.31
CA ILE A 30 -11.96 -2.33 -8.32
C ILE A 30 -11.61 -3.66 -9.00
N GLN A 31 -12.15 -3.96 -10.18
CA GLN A 31 -11.86 -5.19 -10.92
C GLN A 31 -10.38 -5.29 -11.35
N ILE A 32 -9.79 -4.17 -11.75
CA ILE A 32 -8.35 -4.10 -12.07
C ILE A 32 -7.53 -4.41 -10.82
N TYR A 33 -7.85 -3.80 -9.68
CA TYR A 33 -7.17 -4.02 -8.42
C TYR A 33 -7.29 -5.46 -7.92
N GLU A 34 -8.49 -6.03 -7.98
CA GLU A 34 -8.77 -7.43 -7.66
C GLU A 34 -7.88 -8.37 -8.48
N THR A 35 -7.79 -8.14 -9.79
CA THR A 35 -6.94 -8.95 -10.69
C THR A 35 -5.46 -8.83 -10.34
N GLN A 36 -4.99 -7.64 -9.94
CA GLN A 36 -3.61 -7.43 -9.53
C GLN A 36 -3.27 -8.20 -8.25
N ILE A 37 -4.20 -8.21 -7.27
CA ILE A 37 -4.04 -8.89 -5.98
C ILE A 37 -4.04 -10.41 -6.11
N VAL A 38 -4.97 -10.97 -6.88
CA VAL A 38 -5.15 -12.43 -6.99
C VAL A 38 -3.92 -13.12 -7.64
N GLN A 39 -3.20 -12.43 -8.51
CA GLN A 39 -2.17 -13.03 -9.36
C GLN A 39 -0.75 -13.07 -8.77
N GLU A 40 -0.51 -12.48 -7.60
CA GLU A 40 0.84 -12.12 -7.15
C GLU A 40 1.19 -12.56 -5.71
N ASP A 41 2.41 -12.21 -5.33
CA ASP A 41 3.00 -12.35 -4.00
C ASP A 41 2.17 -11.65 -2.90
N ASP A 42 2.35 -12.15 -1.67
CA ASP A 42 1.65 -11.76 -0.45
C ASP A 42 2.69 -11.57 0.69
N PRO A 43 2.67 -10.46 1.46
CA PRO A 43 1.58 -9.50 1.62
C PRO A 43 1.47 -8.44 0.53
N VAL A 44 0.27 -7.86 0.40
CA VAL A 44 0.02 -6.65 -0.39
C VAL A 44 -0.17 -5.47 0.56
N LEU A 45 0.68 -4.45 0.42
CA LEU A 45 0.47 -3.14 1.02
C LEU A 45 -0.43 -2.31 0.10
N ILE A 46 -1.49 -1.76 0.66
CA ILE A 46 -2.41 -0.87 -0.03
C ILE A 46 -2.35 0.50 0.63
N ILE A 47 -2.00 1.53 -0.12
CA ILE A 47 -1.93 2.92 0.36
C ILE A 47 -3.08 3.72 -0.22
N THR A 48 -3.95 4.25 0.65
CA THR A 48 -4.95 5.25 0.25
C THR A 48 -4.35 6.65 0.34
N PRO A 49 -4.51 7.50 -0.68
CA PRO A 49 -3.86 8.81 -0.70
C PRO A 49 -4.46 9.77 0.33
N ASN A 50 -3.62 10.49 1.06
CA ASN A 50 -4.05 11.60 1.91
C ASN A 50 -4.06 12.92 1.12
N ALA A 51 -5.26 13.43 0.82
CA ALA A 51 -5.42 14.68 0.07
C ALA A 51 -4.77 15.89 0.76
N ASN A 52 -4.74 15.95 2.09
CA ASN A 52 -4.09 17.06 2.80
C ASN A 52 -2.58 17.05 2.60
N TRP A 53 -1.96 15.86 2.63
CA TRP A 53 -0.54 15.70 2.32
C TRP A 53 -0.26 16.10 0.87
N ILE A 54 -1.06 15.63 -0.08
CA ILE A 54 -0.90 15.98 -1.50
C ILE A 54 -1.07 17.49 -1.73
N ASN A 55 -2.02 18.14 -1.05
CA ASN A 55 -2.21 19.60 -1.15
C ASN A 55 -1.01 20.37 -0.60
N GLN A 56 -0.31 19.83 0.39
CA GLN A 56 0.84 20.45 1.03
C GLN A 56 2.15 20.27 0.25
N HIS A 57 2.40 19.07 -0.30
CA HIS A 57 3.66 18.71 -0.96
C HIS A 57 3.57 18.64 -2.48
N GLY A 58 2.35 18.58 -3.02
CA GLY A 58 2.07 18.41 -4.43
C GLY A 58 2.06 16.95 -4.89
N ILE A 59 1.33 16.69 -5.97
CA ILE A 59 1.17 15.35 -6.55
C ILE A 59 2.50 14.74 -7.05
N GLN A 60 3.46 15.57 -7.45
CA GLN A 60 4.77 15.09 -7.90
C GLN A 60 5.59 14.51 -6.76
N ALA A 61 5.55 15.14 -5.57
CA ALA A 61 6.18 14.61 -4.37
C ALA A 61 5.51 13.30 -3.94
N TYR A 62 4.18 13.24 -4.00
CA TYR A 62 3.42 12.02 -3.71
C TYR A 62 3.83 10.85 -4.62
N ASN A 63 3.82 11.08 -5.94
CA ASN A 63 4.22 10.07 -6.92
C ASN A 63 5.67 9.62 -6.68
N SER A 64 6.58 10.53 -6.33
CA SER A 64 7.98 10.17 -6.06
C SER A 64 8.13 9.22 -4.87
N VAL A 65 7.31 9.38 -3.83
CA VAL A 65 7.30 8.46 -2.68
C VAL A 65 6.63 7.13 -3.03
N MET A 66 5.53 7.13 -3.77
CA MET A 66 4.89 5.90 -4.25
C MET A 66 5.81 5.10 -5.19
N ASP A 67 6.52 5.78 -6.08
CA ASP A 67 7.51 5.16 -6.99
C ASP A 67 8.67 4.54 -6.19
N ARG A 68 9.03 5.10 -5.02
CA ARG A 68 9.97 4.45 -4.08
C ARG A 68 9.40 3.17 -3.47
N PHE A 69 8.16 3.17 -2.96
CA PHE A 69 7.52 1.92 -2.51
C PHE A 69 7.51 0.85 -3.61
N ALA A 70 7.32 1.27 -4.86
CA ALA A 70 7.29 0.38 -5.99
C ALA A 70 8.67 -0.22 -6.35
N THR A 71 9.77 0.47 -6.06
CA THR A 71 11.11 0.12 -6.61
C THR A 71 12.22 -0.09 -5.58
N GLU A 72 12.03 0.29 -4.31
CA GLU A 72 13.07 0.23 -3.28
C GLU A 72 13.65 -1.19 -3.11
N GLY A 73 14.98 -1.31 -3.08
CA GLY A 73 15.67 -2.59 -2.99
C GLY A 73 15.55 -3.52 -4.20
N LEU A 74 14.90 -3.11 -5.30
CA LEU A 74 14.76 -3.91 -6.51
C LEU A 74 15.80 -3.59 -7.56
N ARG A 75 16.03 -4.57 -8.45
CA ARG A 75 16.84 -4.38 -9.66
C ARG A 75 16.04 -3.60 -10.70
N ASN A 76 16.75 -2.90 -11.57
CA ASN A 76 16.17 -2.11 -12.66
C ASN A 76 15.09 -2.91 -13.43
N ASN A 77 13.96 -2.24 -13.73
CA ASN A 77 12.78 -2.76 -14.43
C ASN A 77 11.83 -3.69 -13.64
N ILE A 78 12.07 -3.93 -12.35
CA ILE A 78 11.11 -4.64 -11.49
C ILE A 78 10.35 -3.60 -10.64
N CYS A 79 9.02 -3.70 -10.63
CA CYS A 79 8.15 -2.78 -9.91
C CYS A 79 7.06 -3.57 -9.19
N ARG A 80 6.82 -3.28 -7.91
CA ARG A 80 5.86 -4.01 -7.05
C ARG A 80 4.42 -3.59 -7.28
N ASP A 81 4.14 -2.58 -8.10
CA ASP A 81 2.84 -1.91 -8.09
C ASP A 81 2.02 -2.04 -9.37
N LYS A 82 2.58 -2.66 -10.43
CA LYS A 82 1.96 -2.75 -11.76
C LYS A 82 1.44 -1.38 -12.28
N ASN A 83 2.14 -0.29 -11.95
CA ASN A 83 1.76 1.11 -12.24
C ASN A 83 0.49 1.60 -11.52
N SER A 84 0.04 0.92 -10.46
CA SER A 84 -1.12 1.34 -9.68
C SER A 84 -0.82 2.51 -8.73
N ARG A 85 0.43 2.65 -8.29
CA ARG A 85 0.89 3.59 -7.24
C ARG A 85 0.08 3.55 -5.95
N CYS A 86 -0.55 2.42 -5.65
CA CYS A 86 -1.32 2.24 -4.43
C CYS A 86 -1.37 0.80 -3.95
N LEU A 87 -1.15 -0.21 -4.81
CA LEU A 87 -1.03 -1.61 -4.45
C LEU A 87 0.44 -1.99 -4.59
N PHE A 88 1.07 -2.55 -3.57
CA PHE A 88 2.47 -2.94 -3.59
C PHE A 88 2.64 -4.36 -3.07
N HIS A 89 3.14 -5.25 -3.94
CA HIS A 89 3.32 -6.67 -3.67
C HIS A 89 4.68 -6.97 -3.05
N PHE A 90 4.70 -7.67 -1.92
CA PHE A 90 5.91 -8.10 -1.24
C PHE A 90 5.93 -9.62 -1.10
N ARG A 91 7.12 -10.22 -1.10
CA ARG A 91 7.27 -11.68 -0.94
C ARG A 91 6.97 -12.16 0.48
N GLU A 92 7.23 -11.29 1.45
CA GLU A 92 7.03 -11.56 2.86
C GLU A 92 6.96 -10.24 3.66
N GLY A 93 6.38 -10.31 4.86
CA GLY A 93 6.24 -9.14 5.73
C GLY A 93 7.58 -8.48 6.11
N HIS A 94 8.67 -9.25 6.19
CA HIS A 94 9.99 -8.70 6.49
C HIS A 94 10.51 -7.78 5.37
N GLU A 95 10.27 -8.13 4.11
CA GLU A 95 10.62 -7.28 2.96
C GLU A 95 9.84 -5.96 3.01
N LEU A 96 8.54 -6.04 3.28
CA LEU A 96 7.67 -4.87 3.43
C LEU A 96 8.19 -3.92 4.53
N MET A 97 8.56 -4.46 5.69
CA MET A 97 9.09 -3.63 6.79
C MET A 97 10.46 -3.04 6.46
N THR A 98 11.32 -3.78 5.77
CA THR A 98 12.62 -3.27 5.32
C THR A 98 12.45 -2.10 4.35
N VAL A 99 11.49 -2.19 3.42
CA VAL A 99 11.18 -1.11 2.48
C VAL A 99 10.57 0.10 3.21
N ARG A 100 9.64 -0.12 4.15
CA ARG A 100 9.09 0.94 5.01
C ARG A 100 10.21 1.73 5.68
N ASP A 101 11.15 1.05 6.32
CA ASP A 101 12.25 1.68 7.07
C ASP A 101 13.21 2.43 6.15
N ALA A 102 13.53 1.89 4.97
CA ALA A 102 14.35 2.57 3.98
C ALA A 102 13.68 3.87 3.44
N ILE A 103 12.37 3.83 3.24
CA ILE A 103 11.60 5.00 2.81
C ILE A 103 11.52 6.02 3.94
N TYR A 104 11.35 5.59 5.20
CA TYR A 104 11.39 6.50 6.35
C TYR A 104 12.73 7.24 6.43
N GLN A 105 13.86 6.54 6.28
CA GLN A 105 15.19 7.16 6.32
C GLN A 105 15.42 8.19 5.21
N SER A 106 14.84 7.98 4.04
CA SER A 106 15.06 8.83 2.86
C SER A 106 13.97 9.88 2.63
N SER A 107 12.78 9.67 3.18
CA SER A 107 11.55 10.44 2.96
C SER A 107 10.72 10.53 4.23
N ALA A 108 11.34 10.88 5.37
CA ALA A 108 10.67 10.99 6.68
C ALA A 108 9.41 11.87 6.65
N HIS A 109 9.35 12.87 5.76
CA HIS A 109 8.19 13.73 5.56
C HIS A 109 6.95 12.99 5.00
N ALA A 110 7.08 11.77 4.47
CA ALA A 110 5.93 10.94 4.10
C ALA A 110 5.23 10.30 5.32
N PHE A 111 5.89 10.30 6.48
CA PHE A 111 5.40 9.68 7.70
C PHE A 111 4.83 10.73 8.64
N TYR A 112 4.00 10.27 9.57
CA TYR A 112 3.45 11.11 10.63
C TYR A 112 4.57 11.57 11.55
N ILE A 113 4.61 12.87 11.80
CA ILE A 113 5.56 13.48 12.72
C ILE A 113 4.81 13.88 13.99
N PRO A 114 5.27 13.43 15.19
CA PRO A 114 4.68 13.80 16.46
C PRO A 114 4.53 15.32 16.61
N THR A 115 3.41 15.77 17.17
CA THR A 115 3.06 17.20 17.29
C THR A 115 4.15 18.04 17.97
N ASN A 116 4.85 17.49 18.95
CA ASN A 116 5.96 18.15 19.65
C ASN A 116 7.19 18.39 18.76
N LEU A 117 7.35 17.64 17.66
CA LEU A 117 8.44 17.78 16.69
C LEU A 117 8.03 18.63 15.47
N GLN A 118 6.74 18.75 15.18
CA GLN A 118 6.23 19.52 14.03
C GLN A 118 6.67 21.00 14.06
N ALA A 119 6.79 21.61 15.23
CA ALA A 119 7.23 23.00 15.40
C ALA A 119 8.68 23.25 14.92
N PHE A 120 9.49 22.20 14.79
CA PHE A 120 10.89 22.30 14.40
C PHE A 120 11.13 21.92 12.94
N ILE A 121 10.08 21.51 12.21
CA ILE A 121 10.19 21.08 10.82
C ILE A 121 9.66 22.18 9.89
N PRO A 122 10.52 22.71 9.00
CA PRO A 122 10.10 23.66 7.99
C PRO A 122 8.96 23.08 7.15
N GLY A 123 7.83 23.80 7.09
CA GLY A 123 6.68 23.39 6.28
C GLY A 123 5.58 22.63 7.02
N CYS A 124 5.66 22.40 8.33
CA CYS A 124 4.58 21.86 9.18
C CYS A 124 3.97 20.55 8.67
N GLN A 125 4.77 19.48 8.55
CA GLN A 125 4.28 18.14 8.21
C GLN A 125 3.26 17.65 9.26
N MET A 126 1.96 17.76 8.97
CA MET A 126 0.89 17.45 9.93
C MET A 126 0.26 16.08 9.73
N PHE A 127 0.36 15.54 8.52
CA PHE A 127 -0.34 14.34 8.10
C PHE A 127 0.65 13.33 7.51
N PRO A 128 0.40 12.01 7.63
CA PRO A 128 1.12 11.02 6.83
C PRO A 128 0.65 11.09 5.36
N ILE A 129 1.43 10.49 4.46
CA ILE A 129 1.16 10.47 3.02
C ILE A 129 -0.15 9.76 2.65
N GLY A 130 -0.63 8.87 3.52
CA GLY A 130 -1.79 8.04 3.27
C GLY A 130 -2.16 7.21 4.49
N GLU A 131 -3.14 6.34 4.31
CA GLU A 131 -3.44 5.25 5.24
C GLU A 131 -2.90 3.96 4.64
N ALA A 132 -2.35 3.09 5.49
CA ALA A 132 -1.85 1.80 5.08
C ALA A 132 -2.86 0.71 5.43
N TRP A 133 -3.11 -0.16 4.47
CA TRP A 133 -3.88 -1.37 4.62
C TRP A 133 -3.01 -2.54 4.20
N ILE A 134 -3.05 -3.62 4.97
CA ILE A 134 -2.28 -4.83 4.68
C ILE A 134 -3.28 -5.92 4.36
N LEU A 135 -3.10 -6.54 3.19
CA LEU A 135 -3.76 -7.76 2.82
C LEU A 135 -2.76 -8.91 2.94
N THR A 136 -3.15 -9.96 3.65
CA THR A 136 -2.36 -11.19 3.85
C THR A 136 -3.21 -12.42 3.58
N LYS A 137 -2.64 -13.46 2.97
CA LYS A 137 -3.23 -14.79 2.85
C LYS A 137 -3.02 -15.52 4.17
N THR A 138 -4.11 -15.84 4.85
CA THR A 138 -4.10 -16.61 6.10
C THR A 138 -4.19 -18.12 5.86
N SER A 139 -4.64 -18.53 4.68
CA SER A 139 -4.61 -19.92 4.23
C SER A 139 -4.70 -19.99 2.69
N LEU A 140 -4.64 -21.19 2.12
CA LEU A 140 -4.84 -21.42 0.68
C LEU A 140 -6.15 -20.82 0.12
N GLN A 141 -7.14 -20.58 0.97
CA GLN A 141 -8.47 -20.11 0.56
C GLN A 141 -8.93 -18.81 1.23
N ASN A 142 -8.18 -18.32 2.23
CA ASN A 142 -8.60 -17.15 3.02
C ASN A 142 -7.53 -16.08 3.00
N SER A 143 -7.99 -14.84 2.89
CA SER A 143 -7.20 -13.64 3.10
C SER A 143 -7.80 -12.83 4.24
N ASP A 144 -6.94 -12.19 5.00
CA ASP A 144 -7.29 -11.17 5.97
C ASP A 144 -6.88 -9.80 5.43
N PHE A 145 -7.60 -8.76 5.83
CA PHE A 145 -7.29 -7.39 5.51
C PHE A 145 -7.52 -6.51 6.72
N TYR A 146 -6.55 -5.67 7.04
CA TYR A 146 -6.64 -4.76 8.16
C TYR A 146 -5.92 -3.44 7.86
N GLN A 147 -6.39 -2.37 8.50
CA GLN A 147 -5.68 -1.11 8.50
C GLN A 147 -4.50 -1.21 9.48
N ASP A 148 -3.31 -0.87 9.00
CA ASP A 148 -2.15 -0.71 9.88
C ASP A 148 -2.03 0.78 10.27
N GLU A 149 -2.68 1.12 11.39
CA GLU A 149 -2.68 2.48 11.94
C GLU A 149 -1.28 2.98 12.32
N ARG A 150 -0.30 2.07 12.46
CA ARG A 150 1.07 2.41 12.85
C ARG A 150 2.05 2.39 11.69
N PHE A 151 1.64 1.96 10.50
CA PHE A 151 2.54 1.87 9.36
C PHE A 151 3.24 3.20 9.07
N PHE A 152 2.51 4.31 9.09
CA PHE A 152 3.07 5.65 8.91
C PHE A 152 3.37 6.39 10.20
N ILE A 153 3.24 5.75 11.36
CA ILE A 153 3.59 6.32 12.67
C ILE A 153 4.91 5.70 13.11
N ASP A 154 5.84 6.51 13.60
CA ASP A 154 7.17 6.06 14.01
C ASP A 154 7.17 4.79 14.88
N SER A 155 8.13 3.91 14.56
CA SER A 155 8.54 2.71 15.31
C SER A 155 9.16 3.06 16.66
#